data_AF-A0A3M0W5M2-F1
#
_entry.id   AF-A0A3M0W5M2-F1
#
_cell.length_a   1.000
_cell.length_b   1.000
_cell.length_c   1.000
_cell.angle_alpha   90.00
_cell.angle_beta   90.00
_cell.angle_gamma   90.00
#
_symmetry.space_group_name_H-M   'P 1'
#
loop_
_entity.id
_entity.type
_entity.pdbx_description
1 polymer ?
#
loop_
_entity_poly.entity_id
_entity_poly.type
_entity_poly.pdbx_seq_one_letter_code
_entity_poly.pdbx_strand_id
1 'polypeptide(L)'
;MSGLLDICRLLIASLLLIPTSASPIPQTGAPDIISRQSDAPPLVQSRGRVSAANFTDWPTNIVMLGGAQQFGTWIEPNSGWDNMCNVTCLDLPAYALGACCSPTIHAIGVAAGTGTCDFVGISGWTATISDDVGNYTPVGPPQTIVSVKCYSTGS
;
A
#
# COMPACT_ATOMS: atom_id res chain seq x y z
N MET A 1 -36.13 -32.06 32.48
CA MET A 1 -35.83 -33.50 32.57
C MET A 1 -35.07 -33.88 31.30
N SER A 2 -33.97 -34.66 31.23
CA SER A 2 -32.90 -35.09 32.17
C SER A 2 -31.87 -35.92 31.34
N GLY A 3 -30.55 -36.01 31.59
CA GLY A 3 -29.58 -35.14 32.30
C GLY A 3 -28.57 -34.55 31.29
N LEU A 4 -27.33 -34.14 31.58
CA LEU A 4 -26.48 -34.14 32.78
C LEU A 4 -25.86 -35.49 33.22
N LEU A 5 -24.53 -35.47 33.39
CA LEU A 5 -23.57 -36.53 33.77
C LEU A 5 -23.23 -37.61 32.73
N ASP A 6 -22.02 -37.51 32.17
CA ASP A 6 -20.97 -38.46 32.57
C ASP A 6 -19.63 -37.71 32.76
N ILE A 7 -18.94 -37.97 33.87
CA ILE A 7 -17.75 -37.28 34.37
C ILE A 7 -16.81 -38.36 34.95
N CYS A 8 -15.50 -38.15 34.83
CA CYS A 8 -14.43 -38.95 35.44
C CYS A 8 -14.25 -40.39 34.93
N ARG A 9 -13.30 -40.58 33.98
CA ARG A 9 -12.08 -41.42 34.12
C ARG A 9 -11.03 -40.97 33.07
N LEU A 10 -9.72 -40.97 33.29
CA LEU A 10 -8.85 -40.97 34.48
C LEU A 10 -7.55 -40.26 34.01
N LEU A 11 -7.09 -39.18 34.66
CA LEU A 11 -5.96 -39.16 35.61
C LEU A 11 -4.54 -39.52 35.08
N ILE A 12 -3.65 -38.53 35.22
CA ILE A 12 -2.24 -38.62 35.70
C ILE A 12 -1.15 -39.14 34.74
N ALA A 13 -0.27 -38.20 34.36
CA ALA A 13 1.20 -38.34 34.26
C ALA A 13 1.80 -36.93 34.00
N SER A 14 1.72 -35.97 34.93
CA SER A 14 2.68 -35.77 36.03
C SER A 14 4.16 -35.73 35.64
N LEU A 15 4.68 -34.49 35.56
CA LEU A 15 6.03 -33.99 35.94
C LEU A 15 7.29 -34.83 35.67
N LEU A 16 8.31 -34.17 35.11
CA LEU A 16 9.67 -33.95 35.69
C LEU A 16 10.51 -33.17 34.63
N LEU A 17 10.80 -31.87 34.78
CA LEU A 17 11.87 -31.27 35.60
C LEU A 17 13.26 -31.88 35.42
N ILE A 18 14.08 -31.32 34.51
CA ILE A 18 15.52 -31.11 34.73
C ILE A 18 15.97 -29.80 34.04
N PRO A 19 16.55 -28.82 34.75
CA PRO A 19 17.28 -27.70 34.14
C PRO A 19 18.76 -28.09 33.91
N THR A 20 19.21 -28.17 32.67
CA THR A 20 20.62 -28.47 32.36
C THR A 20 21.50 -27.23 32.48
N SER A 21 22.05 -27.06 33.68
CA SER A 21 23.38 -26.52 34.00
C SER A 21 24.05 -25.58 32.98
N ALA A 22 24.19 -24.30 33.37
CA ALA A 22 25.21 -23.43 32.79
C ALA A 22 26.62 -23.87 33.22
N SER A 23 27.56 -23.87 32.28
CA SER A 23 29.01 -23.98 32.53
C SER A 23 29.73 -22.79 31.88
N PRO A 24 30.61 -22.08 32.60
CA PRO A 24 31.36 -20.95 32.04
C PRO A 24 32.64 -21.43 31.33
N ILE A 25 32.99 -20.81 30.20
CA ILE A 25 34.24 -21.04 29.45
C ILE A 25 34.86 -19.65 29.11
N PRO A 26 36.21 -19.49 29.13
CA PRO A 26 36.81 -18.25 29.64
C PRO A 26 36.93 -17.06 28.68
N GLN A 27 37.09 -15.88 29.29
CA GLN A 27 37.64 -14.69 28.62
C GLN A 27 39.13 -14.89 28.29
N THR A 28 39.50 -14.84 27.00
CA THR A 28 40.80 -14.33 26.50
C THR A 28 40.64 -13.96 25.02
N GLY A 29 40.78 -12.69 24.67
CA GLY A 29 40.72 -12.19 23.29
C GLY A 29 40.60 -10.67 23.25
N ALA A 30 41.48 -10.01 22.49
CA ALA A 30 41.59 -8.55 22.43
C ALA A 30 40.41 -7.87 21.69
N PRO A 31 40.24 -6.53 21.81
CA PRO A 31 39.03 -5.86 21.35
C PRO A 31 39.07 -5.55 19.85
N ASP A 32 38.36 -6.35 19.04
CA ASP A 32 37.93 -5.89 17.72
C ASP A 32 36.72 -4.97 17.85
N ILE A 33 36.84 -3.76 17.31
CA ILE A 33 35.77 -2.77 17.27
C ILE A 33 34.77 -3.20 16.18
N ILE A 34 33.88 -4.13 16.54
CA ILE A 34 32.70 -4.42 15.72
C ILE A 34 31.80 -3.20 15.82
N SER A 35 31.84 -2.40 14.75
CA SER A 35 30.99 -1.25 14.52
C SER A 35 29.54 -1.58 14.91
N ARG A 36 28.97 -0.79 15.82
CA ARG A 36 27.51 -0.74 15.98
C ARG A 36 26.96 -0.11 14.71
N GLN A 37 26.70 -0.94 13.70
CA GLN A 37 25.83 -0.62 12.59
C GLN A 37 24.45 -0.38 13.20
N SER A 38 24.17 0.87 13.56
CA SER A 38 22.84 1.28 13.99
C SER A 38 21.87 0.90 12.88
N ASP A 39 20.90 0.04 13.19
CA ASP A 39 19.74 -0.15 12.33
C ASP A 39 19.05 1.20 12.16
N ALA A 40 19.39 1.88 11.07
CA ALA A 40 18.63 3.03 10.62
C ALA A 40 17.20 2.51 10.38
N PRO A 41 16.16 3.16 10.92
CA PRO A 41 14.80 2.78 10.59
C PRO A 41 14.67 2.76 9.06
N PRO A 42 13.99 1.74 8.48
CA PRO A 42 13.96 1.57 7.04
C PRO A 42 13.56 2.90 6.41
N LEU A 43 14.46 3.43 5.58
CA LEU A 43 14.34 4.77 5.01
C LEU A 43 12.92 4.92 4.48
N VAL A 44 12.16 5.86 5.08
CA VAL A 44 10.79 6.16 4.66
C VAL A 44 10.86 6.34 3.16
N GLN A 45 10.31 5.36 2.44
CA GLN A 45 10.54 5.24 1.01
C GLN A 45 10.07 6.54 0.41
N SER A 46 11.03 7.36 -0.06
CA SER A 46 10.74 8.65 -0.63
C SER A 46 9.75 8.37 -1.74
N ARG A 47 8.48 8.75 -1.52
CA ARG A 47 7.42 8.53 -2.50
C ARG A 47 7.86 9.36 -3.69
N GLY A 48 8.45 8.68 -4.68
CA GLY A 48 9.12 9.33 -5.78
C GLY A 48 8.15 10.29 -6.46
N ARG A 49 8.69 11.27 -7.20
CA ARG A 49 7.85 12.10 -8.06
C ARG A 49 6.93 11.20 -8.89
N VAL A 50 5.69 11.63 -9.03
CA VAL A 50 4.68 10.88 -9.79
C VAL A 50 5.23 10.67 -11.20
N SER A 51 5.18 9.44 -11.70
CA SER A 51 5.77 9.11 -13.00
C SER A 51 5.01 7.99 -13.68
N ALA A 52 4.64 8.23 -14.94
CA ALA A 52 4.08 7.23 -15.84
C ALA A 52 5.15 6.30 -16.43
N ALA A 53 6.45 6.50 -16.14
CA ALA A 53 7.55 5.79 -16.82
C ALA A 53 7.56 4.26 -16.62
N ASN A 54 6.89 3.75 -15.58
CA ASN A 54 6.72 2.31 -15.35
C ASN A 54 5.63 1.68 -16.25
N PHE A 55 4.77 2.50 -16.86
CA PHE A 55 3.60 2.10 -17.66
C PHE A 55 3.90 2.31 -19.16
N THR A 56 5.02 1.79 -19.65
CA THR A 56 5.59 2.10 -20.98
C THR A 56 4.67 1.82 -22.18
N ASP A 57 3.76 0.87 -22.02
CA ASP A 57 2.83 0.34 -23.01
C ASP A 57 1.35 0.57 -22.63
N TRP A 58 1.10 1.35 -21.57
CA TRP A 58 -0.24 1.64 -21.06
C TRP A 58 -0.47 3.15 -20.88
N PRO A 59 -1.47 3.75 -21.55
CA PRO A 59 -1.70 5.19 -21.48
C PRO A 59 -2.02 5.59 -20.05
N THR A 60 -1.19 6.48 -19.48
CA THR A 60 -1.21 6.79 -18.06
C THR A 60 -1.03 8.28 -17.84
N ASN A 61 -2.07 8.95 -17.35
CA ASN A 61 -2.03 10.31 -16.83
C ASN A 61 -2.29 10.39 -15.32
N ILE A 62 -2.95 9.38 -14.73
CA ILE A 62 -3.11 9.22 -13.28
C ILE A 62 -2.37 7.97 -12.82
N VAL A 63 -1.61 8.09 -11.72
CA VAL A 63 -1.04 6.96 -10.99
C VAL A 63 -1.57 6.95 -9.57
N MET A 64 -2.14 5.82 -9.16
CA MET A 64 -2.66 5.59 -7.80
C MET A 64 -1.81 4.54 -7.09
N LEU A 65 -1.59 4.71 -5.79
CA LEU A 65 -0.82 3.78 -4.95
C LEU A 65 -1.75 3.03 -4.00
N GLY A 66 -1.68 1.70 -3.98
CA GLY A 66 -2.48 0.85 -3.09
C GLY A 66 -1.66 -0.34 -2.59
N GLY A 67 -1.54 -0.50 -1.27
CA GLY A 67 -0.60 -1.48 -0.70
C GLY A 67 0.83 -1.29 -1.22
N ALA A 68 1.37 -2.33 -1.85
CA ALA A 68 2.68 -2.33 -2.53
C ALA A 68 2.58 -2.15 -4.07
N GLN A 69 1.40 -1.86 -4.59
CA GLN A 69 1.08 -1.83 -6.02
C GLN A 69 0.87 -0.40 -6.53
N GLN A 70 1.10 -0.21 -7.83
CA GLN A 70 0.84 1.02 -8.57
C GLN A 70 -0.24 0.74 -9.63
N PHE A 71 -1.22 1.63 -9.74
CA PHE A 71 -2.32 1.51 -10.70
C PHE A 71 -2.29 2.70 -11.65
N GLY A 72 -2.01 2.44 -12.93
CA GLY A 72 -1.93 3.46 -13.98
C GLY A 72 -3.19 3.49 -14.82
N THR A 73 -3.68 4.69 -15.16
CA THR A 73 -4.83 4.86 -16.04
C THR A 73 -4.81 6.19 -16.78
N TRP A 74 -5.60 6.27 -17.87
CA TRP A 74 -5.87 7.49 -18.63
C TRP A 74 -7.30 7.96 -18.38
N ILE A 75 -7.45 9.19 -17.89
CA ILE A 75 -8.71 9.92 -17.78
C ILE A 75 -8.74 11.01 -18.86
N GLU A 76 -9.79 11.07 -19.67
CA GLU A 76 -9.86 12.03 -20.77
C GLU A 76 -10.08 13.46 -20.25
N PRO A 77 -9.26 14.46 -20.64
CA PRO A 77 -9.46 15.83 -20.18
C PRO A 77 -10.83 16.40 -20.61
N ASN A 78 -11.52 17.04 -19.66
CA ASN A 78 -12.84 17.65 -19.84
C ASN A 78 -13.99 16.68 -20.17
N SER A 79 -13.83 15.36 -19.96
CA SER A 79 -14.90 14.35 -20.10
C SER A 79 -16.14 14.61 -19.24
N GLY A 80 -15.94 15.24 -18.08
CA GLY A 80 -16.94 15.37 -17.03
C GLY A 80 -16.53 14.57 -15.80
N TRP A 81 -17.49 13.98 -15.10
CA TRP A 81 -17.22 13.04 -14.01
C TRP A 81 -17.24 11.61 -14.53
N ASP A 82 -16.07 10.98 -14.57
CA ASP A 82 -15.93 9.57 -14.92
C ASP A 82 -16.10 8.68 -13.69
N ASN A 83 -16.80 7.55 -13.87
CA ASN A 83 -16.96 6.51 -12.85
C ASN A 83 -15.77 5.55 -12.95
N MET A 84 -14.96 5.48 -11.89
CA MET A 84 -13.74 4.66 -11.84
C MET A 84 -14.00 3.15 -11.94
N CYS A 85 -15.24 2.68 -11.78
CA CYS A 85 -15.60 1.29 -12.06
C CYS A 85 -15.72 0.97 -13.56
N ASN A 86 -15.91 1.98 -14.41
CA ASN A 86 -15.94 1.84 -15.87
C ASN A 86 -14.57 2.12 -16.52
N VAL A 87 -13.61 2.63 -15.74
CA VAL A 87 -12.24 2.90 -16.17
C VAL A 87 -11.35 1.70 -15.88
N THR A 88 -10.53 1.30 -16.86
CA THR A 88 -9.54 0.22 -16.69
C THR A 88 -8.22 0.77 -16.16
N CYS A 89 -7.65 0.08 -15.18
CA CYS A 89 -6.32 0.32 -14.62
C CYS A 89 -5.39 -0.85 -14.97
N LEU A 90 -4.12 -0.54 -15.22
CA LEU A 90 -3.03 -1.52 -15.19
C LEU A 90 -2.38 -1.52 -13.81
N ASP A 91 -2.33 -2.67 -13.17
CA ASP A 91 -1.67 -2.96 -11.90
C ASP A 91 -0.21 -3.37 -12.14
N LEU A 92 0.74 -2.69 -11.48
CA LEU A 92 2.16 -3.04 -11.46
C LEU A 92 2.62 -3.35 -10.02
N PRO A 93 3.49 -4.36 -9.82
CA PRO A 93 4.21 -5.13 -10.84
C PRO A 93 3.46 -6.38 -11.34
N ALA A 94 2.20 -6.60 -10.95
CA ALA A 94 1.43 -7.79 -11.33
C ALA A 94 1.15 -7.88 -12.85
N TYR A 95 1.18 -6.75 -13.55
CA TYR A 95 0.84 -6.58 -14.95
C TYR A 95 -0.58 -7.11 -15.26
N ALA A 96 -1.55 -6.68 -14.46
CA ALA A 96 -2.94 -7.13 -14.52
C ALA A 96 -3.90 -5.97 -14.84
N LEU A 97 -4.91 -6.23 -15.67
CA LEU A 97 -5.96 -5.26 -16.01
C LEU A 97 -7.20 -5.47 -15.13
N GLY A 98 -7.79 -4.38 -14.63
CA GLY A 98 -9.02 -4.43 -13.84
C GLY A 98 -9.69 -3.06 -13.71
N ALA A 99 -10.88 -3.02 -13.11
CA ALA A 99 -11.59 -1.77 -12.86
C ALA A 99 -10.86 -0.91 -11.80
N CYS A 100 -10.66 0.38 -12.09
CA CYS A 100 -9.94 1.31 -11.22
C CYS A 100 -10.59 1.56 -9.85
N CYS A 101 -11.86 1.18 -9.66
CA CYS A 101 -12.53 1.22 -8.35
C CYS A 101 -12.34 -0.05 -7.49
N SER A 102 -11.67 -1.09 -8.00
CA SER A 102 -11.38 -2.30 -7.21
C SER A 102 -10.33 -2.10 -6.10
N PRO A 103 -9.18 -1.41 -6.32
CA PRO A 103 -8.13 -1.31 -5.31
C PRO A 103 -8.42 -0.28 -4.21
N THR A 104 -7.88 -0.54 -3.02
CA THR A 104 -7.81 0.42 -1.91
C THR A 104 -6.61 1.35 -2.10
N ILE A 105 -6.87 2.63 -2.36
CA ILE A 105 -5.85 3.64 -2.66
C ILE A 105 -5.47 4.42 -1.41
N HIS A 106 -4.16 4.64 -1.21
CA HIS A 106 -3.60 5.43 -0.11
C HIS A 106 -2.89 6.72 -0.57
N ALA A 107 -2.63 6.86 -1.87
CA ALA A 107 -2.16 8.11 -2.47
C ALA A 107 -2.45 8.16 -3.98
N ILE A 108 -2.59 9.35 -4.55
CA ILE A 108 -2.86 9.61 -5.97
C ILE A 108 -1.89 10.66 -6.50
N GLY A 109 -1.50 10.57 -7.76
CA GLY A 109 -0.73 11.60 -8.45
C GLY A 109 -1.16 11.77 -9.90
N VAL A 110 -1.04 13.00 -10.41
CA VAL A 110 -1.13 13.30 -11.84
C VAL A 110 0.27 13.18 -12.44
N ALA A 111 0.42 12.36 -13.48
CA ALA A 111 1.70 11.94 -14.02
C ALA A 111 2.13 12.74 -15.27
N ALA A 112 1.20 13.10 -16.16
CA ALA A 112 1.39 13.96 -17.33
C ALA A 112 0.06 14.09 -18.11
N GLY A 113 -0.09 15.10 -18.97
CA GLY A 113 -1.08 15.10 -20.05
C GLY A 113 -2.54 15.40 -19.67
N THR A 114 -2.89 15.36 -18.38
CA THR A 114 -4.04 16.06 -17.82
C THR A 114 -3.56 17.28 -17.04
N GLY A 115 -4.38 18.33 -17.00
CA GLY A 115 -4.24 19.40 -16.01
C GLY A 115 -4.77 18.94 -14.66
N THR A 116 -5.26 19.89 -13.87
CA THR A 116 -5.87 19.62 -12.57
C THR A 116 -6.92 18.51 -12.65
N CYS A 117 -6.99 17.64 -11.64
CA CYS A 117 -8.02 16.61 -11.52
C CYS A 117 -8.68 16.62 -10.13
N ASP A 118 -10.01 16.58 -10.11
CA ASP A 118 -10.82 16.37 -8.91
C ASP A 118 -11.10 14.88 -8.70
N PHE A 119 -11.01 14.40 -7.47
CA PHE A 119 -11.23 13.00 -7.10
C PHE A 119 -12.26 12.86 -5.98
N VAL A 120 -13.03 11.77 -6.00
CA VAL A 120 -13.97 11.36 -4.95
C VAL A 120 -13.71 9.91 -4.54
N GLY A 121 -13.49 9.69 -3.24
CA GLY A 121 -13.37 8.38 -2.62
C GLY A 121 -14.70 7.88 -2.03
N ILE A 122 -14.82 6.56 -1.87
CA ILE A 122 -16.05 5.90 -1.40
C ILE A 122 -16.49 6.31 0.02
N SER A 123 -15.57 6.82 0.86
CA SER A 123 -15.88 7.36 2.20
C SER A 123 -16.22 8.85 2.18
N GLY A 124 -16.40 9.46 1.00
CA GLY A 124 -16.60 10.91 0.84
C GLY A 124 -15.32 11.75 0.95
N TRP A 125 -14.13 11.13 0.89
CA TRP A 125 -12.88 11.87 0.72
C TRP A 125 -12.87 12.58 -0.63
N THR A 126 -12.43 13.83 -0.68
CA THR A 126 -12.26 14.58 -1.92
C THR A 126 -10.94 15.31 -1.94
N ALA A 127 -10.32 15.41 -3.12
CA ALA A 127 -9.17 16.26 -3.34
C ALA A 127 -9.11 16.76 -4.78
N THR A 128 -8.58 17.97 -4.93
CA THR A 128 -8.17 18.56 -6.22
C THR A 128 -6.65 18.47 -6.29
N ILE A 129 -6.12 17.82 -7.32
CA ILE A 129 -4.67 17.63 -7.54
C ILE A 129 -4.29 18.42 -8.79
N SER A 130 -3.51 19.48 -8.61
CA SER A 130 -3.10 20.42 -9.67
C SER A 130 -1.80 20.06 -10.39
N ASP A 131 -0.97 19.21 -9.78
CA ASP A 131 0.45 19.13 -10.12
C ASP A 131 0.73 17.91 -11.00
N ASP A 132 0.86 18.12 -12.30
CA ASP A 132 1.43 17.13 -13.21
C ASP A 132 2.93 16.91 -12.89
N VAL A 133 3.34 15.64 -12.76
CA VAL A 133 4.70 15.24 -12.32
C VAL A 133 5.05 15.69 -10.87
N GLY A 134 4.01 15.99 -10.07
CA GLY A 134 4.12 16.45 -8.69
C GLY A 134 4.54 15.38 -7.67
N ASN A 135 4.17 15.61 -6.41
CA ASN A 135 4.23 14.61 -5.36
C ASN A 135 2.87 13.89 -5.23
N TYR A 136 2.88 12.65 -4.74
CA TYR A 136 1.64 11.93 -4.45
C TYR A 136 0.83 12.58 -3.31
N THR A 137 -0.41 12.98 -3.59
CA THR A 137 -1.40 13.44 -2.60
C THR A 137 -1.92 12.24 -1.79
N PRO A 138 -1.86 12.26 -0.45
CA PRO A 138 -2.34 11.15 0.38
C PRO A 138 -3.87 11.05 0.41
N VAL A 139 -4.39 9.83 0.38
CA VAL A 139 -5.81 9.51 0.55
C VAL A 139 -6.04 9.04 1.98
N GLY A 140 -6.94 9.71 2.71
CA GLY A 140 -7.11 9.51 4.15
C GLY A 140 -8.58 9.41 4.57
N PRO A 141 -9.05 8.28 5.14
CA PRO A 141 -8.34 6.99 5.24
C PRO A 141 -8.12 6.35 3.85
N PRO A 142 -7.19 5.38 3.70
CA PRO A 142 -7.04 4.62 2.47
C PRO A 142 -8.35 3.95 2.05
N GLN A 143 -8.75 4.13 0.79
CA GLN A 143 -10.08 3.77 0.30
C GLN A 143 -10.14 3.64 -1.22
N THR A 144 -11.20 3.02 -1.73
CA THR A 144 -11.55 3.05 -3.16
C THR A 144 -11.81 4.47 -3.65
N ILE A 145 -11.28 4.80 -4.83
CA ILE A 145 -11.66 5.99 -5.60
C ILE A 145 -12.80 5.62 -6.53
N VAL A 146 -13.91 6.37 -6.48
CA VAL A 146 -15.15 6.06 -7.20
C VAL A 146 -15.41 6.99 -8.38
N SER A 147 -14.92 8.22 -8.31
CA SER A 147 -15.10 9.18 -9.40
C SER A 147 -13.91 10.13 -9.54
N VAL A 148 -13.67 10.54 -10.77
CA VAL A 148 -12.60 11.48 -11.15
C VAL A 148 -13.11 12.44 -12.22
N LYS A 149 -12.58 13.66 -12.23
CA LYS A 149 -12.82 14.65 -13.27
C LYS A 149 -11.53 15.41 -13.53
N CYS A 150 -10.97 15.26 -14.73
CA CYS A 150 -9.76 15.97 -15.13
C CYS A 150 -10.10 17.14 -16.06
N TYR A 151 -9.31 18.22 -15.96
CA TYR A 151 -9.37 19.38 -16.84
C TYR A 151 -8.18 19.35 -17.81
N SER A 152 -8.31 19.98 -18.98
CA SER A 152 -7.13 20.23 -19.81
C SER A 152 -6.21 21.24 -19.12
N THR A 153 -4.90 21.05 -19.21
CA THR A 153 -3.97 22.19 -19.16
C THR A 153 -4.39 23.17 -20.25
N GLY A 154 -4.58 24.45 -19.92
CA GLY A 154 -5.07 25.44 -20.88
C GLY A 154 -4.16 25.55 -22.11
N SER A 155 -4.78 25.62 -23.30
CA SER A 155 -4.14 25.87 -24.60
C SER A 155 -3.69 27.32 -24.74
#